data_AF-A0A9D1LVL0-F1
#
_entry.id   AF-A0A9D1LVL0-F1
#
_cell.length_a   1.000
_cell.length_b   1.000
_cell.length_c   1.000
_cell.angle_alpha   90.00
_cell.angle_beta   90.00
_cell.angle_gamma   90.00
#
_symmetry.space_group_name_H-M   'P 1'
#
loop_
_entity.id
_entity.type
_entity.pdbx_description
1 polymer ?
#
loop_
_entity_poly.entity_id
_entity_poly.type
_entity_poly.pdbx_seq_one_letter_code
_entity_poly.pdbx_strand_id
1 'polypeptide(L)'
;MKKICRLFCGWMTAFCILTGFAANFPLPAYAARSGSCGENLTWILDDEGTLIISGTGPMDNYESSYLGDYEDISVDEFMKWREQGKDLYISSAPWCYPGRYLISSVIIEEGVTSIGDMAFSDCVFLTNITIPDSVTSIGKMAFSGCTALTSITIPDAVETIGIETFSHCESLARVSLPANLKNIEGNAFIYCKALESIVIPDGTTSIGESAFGGCGKLMDIKIPDSVKAIGSGAFHACSSLTSVIIPDGVTDIGESLFDSCTSLKIATLPDGLETIAPYMFVNCESLTFVTIPDTVTSIEKAAFYGCFNLTDVYYYGTEKEWNKISIKSPNYGLSIAAIHYDTPKKVVKSEENSGSNPIMPSIGSSTFSGAEEYDWLKWILAAILSRF
;
A
#
# COMPACT_ATOMS: atom_id res chain seq x y z
N MET A 1 0.50 1.18 50.13
CA MET A 1 0.78 0.17 49.09
C MET A 1 -0.07 0.35 47.82
N LYS A 2 -1.41 0.33 47.87
CA LYS A 2 -2.28 0.51 46.66
C LYS A 2 -2.08 1.82 45.87
N LYS A 3 -1.66 2.92 46.51
CA LYS A 3 -1.37 4.20 45.82
C LYS A 3 0.02 4.25 45.16
N ILE A 4 0.96 3.38 45.56
CA ILE A 4 2.32 3.34 45.00
C ILE A 4 2.35 2.52 43.70
N CYS A 5 1.52 1.46 43.58
CA CYS A 5 1.35 0.73 42.32
C CYS A 5 0.68 1.54 41.20
N ARG A 6 -0.20 2.50 41.53
CA ARG A 6 -0.91 3.34 40.54
C ARG A 6 0.00 4.35 39.83
N LEU A 7 0.95 4.92 40.57
CA LEU A 7 1.94 5.86 40.01
C LEU A 7 2.99 5.15 39.14
N PHE A 8 3.32 3.89 39.43
CA PHE A 8 4.24 3.10 38.60
C PHE A 8 3.62 2.70 37.25
N CYS A 9 2.33 2.38 37.21
CA CYS A 9 1.65 1.93 35.99
C CYS A 9 1.49 3.05 34.94
N GLY A 10 1.10 4.25 35.37
CA GLY A 10 0.92 5.40 34.46
C GLY A 10 2.22 6.00 33.93
N TRP A 11 3.31 5.92 34.70
CA TRP A 11 4.65 6.31 34.22
C TRP A 11 5.24 5.28 33.25
N MET A 12 4.99 3.98 33.46
CA MET A 12 5.51 2.92 32.59
C MET A 12 4.83 2.87 31.22
N THR A 13 3.53 3.15 31.12
CA THR A 13 2.82 3.23 29.83
C THR A 13 3.33 4.39 28.97
N ALA A 14 3.54 5.57 29.56
CA ALA A 14 4.16 6.70 28.86
C ALA A 14 5.63 6.43 28.48
N PHE A 15 6.36 5.64 29.30
CA PHE A 15 7.74 5.26 29.02
C PHE A 15 7.85 4.19 27.91
N CYS A 16 6.89 3.27 27.79
CA CYS A 16 6.87 2.25 26.73
C CYS A 16 6.60 2.86 25.35
N ILE A 17 5.71 3.85 25.25
CA ILE A 17 5.41 4.60 24.02
C ILE A 17 6.66 5.33 23.50
N LEU A 18 7.58 5.75 24.39
CA LEU A 18 8.77 6.52 24.05
C LEU A 18 10.05 5.68 23.83
N THR A 19 10.10 4.40 24.20
CA THR A 19 11.38 3.65 24.26
C THR A 19 11.44 2.33 23.49
N GLY A 20 10.35 1.87 22.86
CA GLY A 20 10.39 0.66 22.02
C GLY A 20 10.77 -0.63 22.76
N PHE A 21 10.67 -0.65 24.10
CA PHE A 21 10.91 -1.84 24.89
C PHE A 21 9.69 -2.76 24.82
N ALA A 22 9.85 -3.92 24.16
CA ALA A 22 8.96 -5.06 24.34
C ALA A 22 9.07 -5.51 25.79
N ALA A 23 8.05 -5.22 26.58
CA ALA A 23 8.10 -5.50 28.00
C ALA A 23 7.27 -6.74 28.32
N ASN A 24 7.97 -7.82 28.67
CA ASN A 24 7.43 -8.93 29.45
C ASN A 24 7.04 -8.44 30.86
N PHE A 25 5.98 -7.64 30.95
CA PHE A 25 5.35 -7.32 32.23
C PHE A 25 4.20 -8.30 32.47
N PRO A 26 4.10 -8.88 33.67
CA PRO A 26 3.00 -9.78 34.00
C PRO A 26 1.66 -9.05 33.83
N LEU A 27 0.69 -9.74 33.20
CA LEU A 27 -0.63 -9.20 32.93
C LEU A 27 -1.23 -8.57 34.20
N PRO A 28 -1.88 -7.39 34.10
CA PRO A 28 -2.58 -6.83 35.25
C PRO A 28 -3.66 -7.82 35.73
N ALA A 29 -3.78 -8.01 37.04
CA ALA A 29 -4.71 -8.97 37.65
C ALA A 29 -6.21 -8.73 37.34
N TYR A 30 -6.54 -7.69 36.56
CA TYR A 30 -7.88 -7.30 36.16
C TYR A 30 -8.17 -7.49 34.66
N ALA A 31 -7.18 -7.90 33.85
CA ALA A 31 -7.43 -8.25 32.44
C ALA A 31 -8.18 -9.59 32.38
N ALA A 32 -9.29 -9.63 31.64
CA ALA A 32 -9.91 -10.91 31.32
C ALA A 32 -8.90 -11.76 30.54
N ARG A 33 -8.75 -13.03 30.92
CA ARG A 33 -7.84 -13.98 30.26
C ARG A 33 -8.54 -14.88 29.26
N SER A 34 -9.86 -14.78 29.18
CA SER A 34 -10.68 -15.49 28.23
C SER A 34 -12.02 -14.79 28.06
N GLY A 35 -12.69 -15.02 26.93
CA GLY A 35 -14.02 -14.50 26.65
C GLY A 35 -14.53 -14.96 25.30
N SER A 36 -15.58 -14.31 24.82
CA SER A 36 -16.13 -14.51 23.47
C SER A 36 -15.72 -13.37 22.53
N CYS A 37 -15.64 -13.69 21.25
CA CYS A 37 -15.38 -12.75 20.14
C CYS A 37 -16.20 -13.10 18.90
N GLY A 38 -17.38 -13.69 19.12
CA GLY A 38 -18.32 -14.17 18.11
C GLY A 38 -19.34 -15.08 18.80
N GLU A 39 -20.44 -15.41 18.11
CA GLU A 39 -21.49 -16.30 18.66
C GLU A 39 -20.93 -17.65 19.14
N ASN A 40 -19.99 -18.21 18.37
CA ASN A 40 -19.40 -19.54 18.58
C ASN A 40 -17.87 -19.48 18.68
N LEU A 41 -17.31 -18.30 18.93
CA LEU A 41 -15.87 -18.08 19.06
C LEU A 41 -15.51 -17.66 20.48
N THR A 42 -14.44 -18.25 20.97
CA THR A 42 -13.82 -17.92 22.24
C THR A 42 -12.39 -17.47 22.02
N TRP A 43 -11.87 -16.71 22.97
CA TRP A 43 -10.47 -16.32 22.99
C TRP A 43 -9.86 -16.61 24.35
N ILE A 44 -8.53 -16.82 24.38
CA ILE A 44 -7.70 -16.92 25.57
C ILE A 44 -6.45 -16.06 25.37
N LEU A 45 -6.06 -15.30 26.39
CA LEU A 45 -4.81 -14.53 26.42
C LEU A 45 -3.92 -15.07 27.54
N ASP A 46 -2.76 -15.60 27.17
CA ASP A 46 -1.76 -16.12 28.12
C ASP A 46 -0.88 -15.00 28.73
N ASP A 47 -0.06 -15.37 29.72
CA ASP A 47 0.80 -14.42 30.44
C ASP A 47 1.97 -13.89 29.60
N GLU A 48 2.26 -14.55 28.49
CA GLU A 48 3.29 -14.21 27.51
C GLU A 48 2.78 -13.25 26.42
N GLY A 49 1.48 -12.96 26.40
CA GLY A 49 0.87 -12.06 25.42
C GLY A 49 0.42 -12.76 24.13
N THR A 50 0.29 -14.09 24.14
CA THR A 50 -0.30 -14.86 23.05
C THR A 50 -1.80 -14.90 23.19
N LEU A 51 -2.48 -14.39 22.18
CA LEU A 51 -3.92 -14.44 22.02
C LEU A 51 -4.29 -15.61 21.11
N ILE A 52 -5.05 -16.57 21.63
CA ILE A 52 -5.58 -17.71 20.88
C ILE A 52 -7.07 -17.49 20.66
N ILE A 53 -7.54 -17.62 19.42
CA ILE A 53 -8.95 -17.54 19.03
C ILE A 53 -9.38 -18.92 18.51
N SER A 54 -10.40 -19.49 19.16
CA SER A 54 -10.85 -20.87 18.96
C SER A 54 -12.36 -20.92 18.73
N GLY A 55 -12.80 -21.87 17.91
CA GLY A 55 -14.22 -22.14 17.66
C GLY A 55 -14.53 -22.17 16.17
N THR A 56 -15.82 -22.06 15.83
CA THR A 56 -16.26 -22.09 14.43
C THR A 56 -17.14 -20.91 14.11
N GLY A 57 -16.89 -20.24 12.98
CA GLY A 57 -17.71 -19.13 12.49
C GLY A 57 -16.99 -17.78 12.50
N PRO A 58 -17.74 -16.69 12.32
CA PRO A 58 -17.17 -15.36 12.15
C PRO A 58 -16.81 -14.72 13.49
N MET A 59 -15.76 -13.91 13.49
CA MET A 59 -15.50 -12.95 14.57
C MET A 59 -16.52 -11.80 14.54
N ASP A 60 -16.83 -11.24 15.70
CA ASP A 60 -17.60 -10.00 15.81
C ASP A 60 -16.85 -8.83 15.15
N ASN A 61 -17.61 -7.86 14.63
CA ASN A 61 -17.05 -6.58 14.21
C ASN A 61 -16.88 -5.64 15.41
N TYR A 62 -15.83 -4.83 15.39
CA TYR A 62 -15.56 -3.83 16.41
C TYR A 62 -15.62 -2.43 15.81
N GLU A 63 -16.07 -1.48 16.63
CA GLU A 63 -16.14 -0.08 16.24
C GLU A 63 -15.05 0.73 16.96
N SER A 64 -14.48 1.68 16.25
CA SER A 64 -13.63 2.71 16.83
C SER A 64 -14.53 3.62 17.64
N SER A 65 -14.62 3.35 18.95
CA SER A 65 -15.14 4.38 19.85
C SER A 65 -14.10 5.51 19.88
N TYR A 66 -14.27 6.49 19.01
CA TYR A 66 -13.62 7.80 19.04
C TYR A 66 -12.07 7.80 19.00
N LEU A 67 -11.51 7.76 17.80
CA LEU A 67 -10.19 8.36 17.51
C LEU A 67 -10.40 9.67 16.74
N GLY A 68 -11.02 10.65 17.39
CA GLY A 68 -10.87 12.04 16.97
C GLY A 68 -9.83 12.66 17.89
N ASP A 69 -8.67 13.04 17.35
CA ASP A 69 -7.66 14.00 17.87
C ASP A 69 -7.46 14.16 19.39
N TYR A 70 -7.77 13.15 20.20
CA TYR A 70 -7.56 13.21 21.64
C TYR A 70 -6.19 12.64 21.92
N GLU A 71 -5.28 13.55 22.29
CA GLU A 71 -4.13 13.26 23.13
C GLU A 71 -4.54 12.23 24.20
N ASP A 72 -3.97 11.03 24.09
CA ASP A 72 -3.62 10.15 25.20
C ASP A 72 -4.59 10.20 26.40
N ILE A 73 -5.80 9.62 26.25
CA ILE A 73 -6.67 9.40 27.41
C ILE A 73 -5.91 8.47 28.37
N SER A 74 -5.47 9.04 29.49
CA SER A 74 -4.74 8.30 30.51
C SER A 74 -5.56 7.11 31.03
N VAL A 75 -4.89 6.01 31.42
CA VAL A 75 -5.51 4.83 32.06
C VAL A 75 -6.48 5.24 33.19
N ASP A 76 -6.11 6.27 33.95
CA ASP A 76 -6.88 6.78 35.07
C ASP A 76 -8.20 7.46 34.64
N GLU A 77 -8.22 8.09 33.47
CA GLU A 77 -9.40 8.74 32.92
C GLU A 77 -10.39 7.73 32.33
N PHE A 78 -9.87 6.71 31.63
CA PHE A 78 -10.65 5.53 31.23
C PHE A 78 -11.29 4.82 32.43
N MET A 79 -10.54 4.64 33.54
CA MET A 79 -11.05 3.99 34.75
C MET A 79 -12.15 4.79 35.45
N LYS A 80 -12.06 6.14 35.47
CA LYS A 80 -13.12 7.01 36.01
C LYS A 80 -14.42 6.89 35.21
N TRP A 81 -14.33 6.69 33.90
CA TRP A 81 -15.51 6.52 33.05
C TRP A 81 -16.22 5.19 33.35
N ARG A 82 -15.45 4.11 33.58
CA ARG A 82 -15.98 2.80 33.95
C ARG A 82 -16.64 2.79 35.34
N GLU A 83 -16.08 3.52 36.32
CA GLU A 83 -16.69 3.67 37.65
C GLU A 83 -18.02 4.47 37.61
N GLN A 84 -18.23 5.30 36.58
CA GLN A 84 -19.45 6.10 36.42
C GLN A 84 -20.58 5.36 35.69
N GLY A 85 -20.40 4.07 35.34
CA GLY A 85 -21.44 3.27 34.70
C GLY A 85 -21.90 3.81 33.34
N LYS A 86 -21.07 4.62 32.68
CA LYS A 86 -21.28 4.97 31.28
C LYS A 86 -20.84 3.76 30.46
N ASP A 87 -21.81 2.97 30.00
CA ASP A 87 -21.60 1.91 29.02
C ASP A 87 -21.07 2.53 27.71
N LEU A 88 -19.75 2.72 27.63
CA LEU A 88 -19.08 2.52 26.34
C LEU A 88 -19.27 1.03 26.02
N TYR A 89 -19.56 0.68 24.78
CA TYR A 89 -19.56 -0.71 24.33
C TYR A 89 -18.18 -1.35 24.60
N ILE A 90 -17.97 -1.89 25.80
CA ILE A 90 -16.79 -2.67 26.13
C ILE A 90 -17.04 -4.02 25.49
N SER A 91 -16.62 -4.16 24.24
CA SER A 91 -16.43 -5.47 23.63
C SER A 91 -15.73 -6.37 24.64
N SER A 92 -16.22 -7.60 24.81
CA SER A 92 -15.54 -8.63 25.60
C SER A 92 -14.22 -9.07 24.99
N ALA A 93 -13.77 -8.45 23.89
CA ALA A 93 -12.54 -8.80 23.23
C ALA A 93 -11.30 -8.32 24.02
N PRO A 94 -10.22 -9.12 24.05
CA PRO A 94 -9.01 -8.81 24.80
C PRO A 94 -8.25 -7.61 24.22
N TRP A 95 -8.46 -7.28 22.95
CA TRP A 95 -7.85 -6.12 22.29
C TRP A 95 -8.56 -4.80 22.59
N CYS A 96 -9.63 -4.78 23.39
CA CYS A 96 -10.14 -3.53 23.93
C CYS A 96 -9.08 -2.91 24.87
N TYR A 97 -9.04 -1.58 24.99
CA TYR A 97 -8.11 -0.94 25.93
C TYR A 97 -8.27 -1.51 27.35
N PRO A 98 -7.19 -1.86 28.05
CA PRO A 98 -5.77 -1.73 27.68
C PRO A 98 -5.13 -2.98 27.02
N GLY A 99 -5.89 -4.05 26.74
CA GLY A 99 -5.31 -5.34 26.35
C GLY A 99 -4.65 -5.39 24.97
N ARG A 100 -4.92 -4.45 24.05
CA ARG A 100 -4.13 -4.26 22.82
C ARG A 100 -2.63 -4.03 23.06
N TYR A 101 -2.25 -3.50 24.23
CA TYR A 101 -0.84 -3.31 24.61
C TYR A 101 -0.19 -4.55 25.23
N LEU A 102 -0.93 -5.65 25.34
CA LEU A 102 -0.46 -6.92 25.92
C LEU A 102 -0.30 -7.99 24.85
N ILE A 103 -0.89 -7.81 23.67
CA ILE A 103 -0.90 -8.80 22.59
C ILE A 103 0.40 -8.67 21.79
N SER A 104 1.23 -9.71 21.84
CA SER A 104 2.49 -9.81 21.08
C SER A 104 2.41 -10.86 19.96
N SER A 105 1.51 -11.84 20.11
CA SER A 105 1.27 -12.93 19.16
C SER A 105 -0.22 -13.26 19.08
N VAL A 106 -0.72 -13.56 17.88
CA VAL A 106 -2.10 -14.00 17.65
C VAL A 106 -2.11 -15.35 16.92
N ILE A 107 -2.91 -16.29 17.41
CA ILE A 107 -3.15 -17.59 16.80
C ILE A 107 -4.65 -17.71 16.57
N ILE A 108 -5.08 -17.70 15.31
CA ILE A 108 -6.45 -18.00 14.92
C ILE A 108 -6.49 -19.48 14.53
N GLU A 109 -7.33 -20.26 15.20
CA GLU A 109 -7.45 -21.70 14.93
C GLU A 109 -8.42 -22.01 13.79
N GLU A 110 -8.23 -23.17 13.16
CA GLU A 110 -9.12 -23.70 12.13
C GLU A 110 -10.58 -23.69 12.57
N GLY A 111 -11.46 -23.31 11.65
CA GLY A 111 -12.89 -23.16 11.88
C GLY A 111 -13.35 -21.70 11.99
N VAL A 112 -12.45 -20.77 12.32
CA VAL A 112 -12.74 -19.33 12.23
C VAL A 112 -12.89 -18.95 10.76
N THR A 113 -14.02 -18.33 10.39
CA THR A 113 -14.36 -18.05 8.99
C THR A 113 -14.08 -16.62 8.56
N SER A 114 -14.00 -15.67 9.50
CA SER A 114 -13.69 -14.28 9.20
C SER A 114 -13.06 -13.56 10.39
N ILE A 115 -12.19 -12.60 10.09
CA ILE A 115 -11.68 -11.62 11.04
C ILE A 115 -12.55 -10.37 10.96
N GLY A 116 -13.09 -9.92 12.10
CA GLY A 116 -14.00 -8.79 12.14
C GLY A 116 -13.32 -7.44 11.93
N ASP A 117 -14.13 -6.41 11.65
CA ASP A 117 -13.66 -5.03 11.52
C ASP A 117 -12.92 -4.58 12.79
N MET A 118 -11.78 -3.92 12.62
CA MET A 118 -10.93 -3.39 13.70
C MET A 118 -10.47 -4.42 14.76
N ALA A 119 -10.52 -5.72 14.47
CA ALA A 119 -10.23 -6.79 15.44
C ALA A 119 -8.84 -6.73 16.10
N PHE A 120 -7.81 -6.27 15.41
CA PHE A 120 -6.47 -6.13 15.99
C PHE A 120 -5.93 -4.71 15.79
N SER A 121 -6.81 -3.73 15.58
CA SER A 121 -6.41 -2.33 15.43
C SER A 121 -5.62 -1.87 16.67
N ASP A 122 -4.51 -1.18 16.42
CA ASP A 122 -3.59 -0.63 17.42
C ASP A 122 -3.02 -1.67 18.39
N CYS A 123 -2.92 -2.94 17.98
CA CYS A 123 -2.09 -3.93 18.66
C CYS A 123 -0.61 -3.64 18.35
N VAL A 124 -0.09 -2.53 18.88
CA VAL A 124 1.23 -1.97 18.55
C VAL A 124 2.42 -2.89 18.88
N PHE A 125 2.22 -3.91 19.71
CA PHE A 125 3.24 -4.93 20.03
C PHE A 125 3.05 -6.25 19.29
N LEU A 126 2.00 -6.38 18.46
CA LEU A 126 1.75 -7.58 17.67
C LEU A 126 2.87 -7.78 16.66
N THR A 127 3.64 -8.85 16.83
CA THR A 127 4.78 -9.20 15.96
C THR A 127 4.49 -10.42 15.09
N ASN A 128 3.66 -11.34 15.57
CA ASN A 128 3.36 -12.61 14.92
C ASN A 128 1.85 -12.84 14.87
N ILE A 129 1.35 -13.29 13.71
CA ILE A 129 -0.02 -13.74 13.58
C ILE A 129 -0.08 -14.99 12.70
N THR A 130 -0.92 -15.95 13.12
CA THR A 130 -1.30 -17.12 12.30
C THR A 130 -2.78 -17.01 11.95
N ILE A 131 -3.09 -17.06 10.64
CA ILE A 131 -4.44 -17.05 10.10
C ILE A 131 -4.65 -18.36 9.33
N PRO A 132 -5.70 -19.15 9.64
CA PRO A 132 -5.95 -20.45 9.02
C PRO A 132 -6.63 -20.32 7.66
N ASP A 133 -6.62 -21.40 6.87
CA ASP A 133 -7.23 -21.43 5.52
C ASP A 133 -8.75 -21.31 5.57
N SER A 134 -9.37 -21.61 6.71
CA SER A 134 -10.82 -21.43 6.92
C SER A 134 -11.26 -19.97 6.88
N VAL A 135 -10.36 -18.99 7.05
CA VAL A 135 -10.69 -17.57 7.01
C VAL A 135 -10.87 -17.12 5.56
N THR A 136 -12.07 -16.66 5.22
CA THR A 136 -12.44 -16.21 3.87
C THR A 136 -12.54 -14.69 3.75
N SER A 137 -12.54 -13.96 4.87
CA SER A 137 -12.59 -12.49 4.86
C SER A 137 -11.89 -11.85 6.06
N ILE A 138 -11.36 -10.65 5.83
CA ILE A 138 -10.69 -9.82 6.83
C ILE A 138 -11.35 -8.44 6.81
N GLY A 139 -11.84 -8.01 7.97
CA GLY A 139 -12.58 -6.76 8.11
C GLY A 139 -11.75 -5.51 7.86
N LYS A 140 -12.47 -4.39 7.71
CA LYS A 140 -11.91 -3.05 7.61
C LYS A 140 -11.03 -2.75 8.83
N MET A 141 -9.86 -2.15 8.59
CA MET A 141 -8.92 -1.74 9.66
C MET A 141 -8.49 -2.88 10.62
N ALA A 142 -8.67 -4.16 10.25
CA ALA A 142 -8.43 -5.28 11.15
C ALA A 142 -7.03 -5.30 11.75
N PHE A 143 -6.00 -4.80 11.06
CA PHE A 143 -4.63 -4.70 11.54
C PHE A 143 -4.09 -3.27 11.51
N SER A 144 -4.96 -2.26 11.39
CA SER A 144 -4.53 -0.86 11.35
C SER A 144 -3.70 -0.51 12.60
N GLY A 145 -2.59 0.20 12.45
CA GLY A 145 -1.73 0.59 13.57
C GLY A 145 -0.95 -0.55 14.24
N CYS A 146 -0.90 -1.76 13.67
CA CYS A 146 -0.01 -2.83 14.15
C CYS A 146 1.46 -2.52 13.81
N THR A 147 2.04 -1.51 14.47
CA THR A 147 3.33 -0.93 14.10
C THR A 147 4.52 -1.88 14.22
N ALA A 148 4.42 -2.94 15.05
CA ALA A 148 5.45 -3.97 15.21
C ALA A 148 5.28 -5.21 14.29
N LEU A 149 4.18 -5.31 13.54
CA LEU A 149 3.93 -6.48 12.68
C LEU A 149 4.92 -6.46 11.51
N THR A 150 5.72 -7.51 11.37
CA THR A 150 6.80 -7.55 10.36
C THR A 150 6.44 -8.33 9.10
N SER A 151 5.57 -9.32 9.22
CA SER A 151 5.10 -10.10 8.09
C SER A 151 3.74 -10.71 8.33
N ILE A 152 2.98 -10.92 7.25
CA ILE A 152 1.69 -11.62 7.29
C ILE A 152 1.47 -12.46 6.04
N THR A 153 0.81 -13.61 6.20
CA THR A 153 0.30 -14.43 5.10
C THR A 153 -1.22 -14.37 5.11
N ILE A 154 -1.80 -13.96 3.99
CA ILE A 154 -3.25 -13.86 3.82
C ILE A 154 -3.76 -15.17 3.20
N PRO A 155 -4.82 -15.80 3.76
CA PRO A 155 -5.36 -17.05 3.23
C PRO A 155 -5.88 -16.95 1.79
N ASP A 156 -5.74 -18.03 1.03
CA ASP A 156 -6.08 -18.10 -0.42
C ASP A 156 -7.55 -17.82 -0.74
N ALA A 157 -8.45 -18.02 0.24
CA ALA A 157 -9.89 -17.77 0.08
C ALA A 157 -10.27 -16.29 0.21
N VAL A 158 -9.36 -15.41 0.63
CA VAL A 158 -9.61 -13.97 0.73
C VAL A 158 -9.53 -13.33 -0.67
N GLU A 159 -10.61 -12.71 -1.11
CA GLU A 159 -10.69 -12.07 -2.44
C GLU A 159 -10.40 -10.56 -2.42
N THR A 160 -10.46 -9.93 -1.24
CA THR A 160 -10.28 -8.47 -1.08
C THR A 160 -9.40 -8.17 0.12
N ILE A 161 -8.41 -7.30 -0.05
CA ILE A 161 -7.79 -6.58 1.07
C ILE A 161 -8.59 -5.32 1.31
N GLY A 162 -9.31 -5.29 2.43
CA GLY A 162 -10.28 -4.24 2.74
C GLY A 162 -9.67 -2.87 3.05
N ILE A 163 -10.56 -1.87 3.15
CA ILE A 163 -10.19 -0.50 3.52
C ILE A 163 -9.32 -0.50 4.78
N GLU A 164 -8.16 0.18 4.68
CA GLU A 164 -7.24 0.42 5.81
C GLU A 164 -6.77 -0.85 6.55
N THR A 165 -6.93 -2.06 6.00
CA THR A 165 -6.67 -3.31 6.73
C THR A 165 -5.28 -3.36 7.36
N PHE A 166 -4.23 -2.87 6.69
CA PHE A 166 -2.85 -2.77 7.18
C PHE A 166 -2.33 -1.32 7.26
N SER A 167 -3.24 -0.34 7.35
CA SER A 167 -2.88 1.06 7.51
C SER A 167 -1.92 1.25 8.69
N HIS A 168 -0.85 2.04 8.54
CA HIS A 168 0.15 2.30 9.59
C HIS A 168 0.83 1.06 10.20
N CYS A 169 0.88 -0.08 9.50
CA CYS A 169 1.75 -1.21 9.87
C CYS A 169 3.22 -0.89 9.53
N GLU A 170 3.84 0.03 10.26
CA GLU A 170 5.10 0.65 9.85
C GLU A 170 6.28 -0.32 9.69
N SER A 171 6.30 -1.43 10.45
CA SER A 171 7.32 -2.49 10.36
C SER A 171 7.01 -3.59 9.34
N LEU A 172 5.85 -3.55 8.67
CA LEU A 172 5.39 -4.61 7.77
C LEU A 172 6.25 -4.61 6.50
N ALA A 173 7.15 -5.58 6.42
CA ALA A 173 8.12 -5.70 5.35
C ALA A 173 7.74 -6.77 4.31
N ARG A 174 6.96 -7.78 4.71
CA ARG A 174 6.60 -8.92 3.85
C ARG A 174 5.12 -9.24 3.95
N VAL A 175 4.43 -9.22 2.82
CA VAL A 175 3.01 -9.61 2.72
C VAL A 175 2.88 -10.67 1.65
N SER A 176 2.31 -11.82 2.01
CA SER A 176 1.90 -12.84 1.03
C SER A 176 0.42 -12.65 0.73
N LEU A 177 0.12 -12.11 -0.46
CA LEU A 177 -1.24 -11.93 -0.96
C LEU A 177 -1.79 -13.23 -1.57
N PRO A 178 -3.11 -13.47 -1.52
CA PRO A 178 -3.72 -14.70 -2.02
C PRO A 178 -3.77 -14.71 -3.54
N ALA A 179 -3.57 -15.88 -4.18
CA ALA A 179 -3.48 -15.97 -5.63
C ALA A 179 -4.75 -15.50 -6.38
N ASN A 180 -5.93 -15.65 -5.74
CA ASN A 180 -7.23 -15.30 -6.31
C ASN A 180 -7.69 -13.87 -5.98
N LEU A 181 -6.82 -13.03 -5.40
CA LEU A 181 -7.14 -11.66 -5.02
C LEU A 181 -7.76 -10.88 -6.20
N LYS A 182 -8.86 -10.19 -5.92
CA LYS A 182 -9.58 -9.34 -6.86
C LYS A 182 -9.31 -7.87 -6.61
N ASN A 183 -9.34 -7.43 -5.36
CA ASN A 183 -9.30 -6.00 -5.05
C ASN A 183 -8.35 -5.70 -3.89
N ILE A 184 -7.64 -4.59 -4.01
CA ILE A 184 -6.95 -3.93 -2.90
C ILE A 184 -7.68 -2.60 -2.71
N GLU A 185 -8.36 -2.42 -1.58
CA GLU A 185 -9.19 -1.24 -1.34
C GLU A 185 -8.38 -0.04 -0.81
N GLY A 186 -9.07 1.08 -0.59
CA GLY A 186 -8.45 2.34 -0.22
C GLY A 186 -7.65 2.24 1.09
N ASN A 187 -6.48 2.87 1.13
CA ASN A 187 -5.56 2.92 2.26
C ASN A 187 -5.10 1.55 2.80
N ALA A 188 -5.31 0.45 2.06
CA ALA A 188 -5.06 -0.91 2.54
C ALA A 188 -3.67 -1.10 3.18
N PHE A 189 -2.62 -0.49 2.61
CA PHE A 189 -1.23 -0.52 3.07
C PHE A 189 -0.65 0.89 3.27
N ILE A 190 -1.48 1.91 3.48
CA ILE A 190 -0.97 3.28 3.64
C ILE A 190 0.01 3.34 4.82
N TYR A 191 1.16 4.00 4.64
CA TYR A 191 2.24 4.11 5.60
C TYR A 191 2.82 2.77 6.11
N CYS A 192 2.77 1.70 5.31
CA CYS A 192 3.64 0.52 5.51
C CYS A 192 5.10 0.84 5.15
N LYS A 193 5.76 1.66 5.98
CA LYS A 193 7.07 2.26 5.71
C LYS A 193 8.19 1.25 5.47
N ALA A 194 8.08 0.05 6.02
CA ALA A 194 9.06 -1.02 5.85
C ALA A 194 8.82 -1.91 4.62
N LEU A 195 7.71 -1.75 3.89
CA LEU A 195 7.37 -2.61 2.75
C LEU A 195 8.34 -2.34 1.59
N GLU A 196 9.19 -3.31 1.28
CA GLU A 196 10.23 -3.18 0.25
C GLU A 196 9.75 -3.64 -1.13
N SER A 197 8.94 -4.70 -1.15
CA SER A 197 8.37 -5.30 -2.37
C SER A 197 7.03 -5.95 -2.05
N ILE A 198 6.10 -5.93 -3.02
CA ILE A 198 4.85 -6.68 -2.94
C ILE A 198 4.49 -7.21 -4.33
N VAL A 199 4.09 -8.49 -4.39
CA VAL A 199 3.60 -9.10 -5.62
C VAL A 199 2.08 -8.98 -5.65
N ILE A 200 1.56 -8.11 -6.51
CA ILE A 200 0.12 -8.01 -6.75
C ILE A 200 -0.28 -9.19 -7.65
N PRO A 201 -1.23 -10.06 -7.24
CA PRO A 201 -1.63 -11.22 -8.03
C PRO A 201 -2.25 -10.85 -9.39
N ASP A 202 -1.99 -11.64 -10.43
CA ASP A 202 -2.43 -11.41 -11.81
C ASP A 202 -3.97 -11.41 -12.01
N GLY A 203 -4.74 -11.79 -10.99
CA GLY A 203 -6.20 -11.71 -10.99
C GLY A 203 -6.77 -10.38 -10.47
N THR A 204 -5.91 -9.48 -9.98
CA THR A 204 -6.32 -8.23 -9.32
C THR A 204 -6.89 -7.25 -10.35
N THR A 205 -8.09 -6.74 -10.13
CA THR A 205 -8.81 -5.85 -11.04
C THR A 205 -8.75 -4.38 -10.64
N SER A 206 -8.53 -4.07 -9.36
CA SER A 206 -8.44 -2.67 -8.89
C SER A 206 -7.49 -2.47 -7.71
N ILE A 207 -6.84 -1.31 -7.70
CA ILE A 207 -6.02 -0.79 -6.59
C ILE A 207 -6.66 0.52 -6.12
N GLY A 208 -7.04 0.60 -4.86
CA GLY A 208 -7.81 1.70 -4.29
C GLY A 208 -7.01 2.99 -4.04
N GLU A 209 -7.72 4.03 -3.63
CA GLU A 209 -7.16 5.32 -3.22
C GLU A 209 -6.07 5.13 -2.16
N SER A 210 -4.89 5.70 -2.37
CA SER A 210 -3.77 5.66 -1.43
C SER A 210 -3.41 4.26 -0.90
N ALA A 211 -3.75 3.20 -1.65
CA ALA A 211 -3.58 1.82 -1.21
C ALA A 211 -2.14 1.50 -0.75
N PHE A 212 -1.13 2.08 -1.40
CA PHE A 212 0.28 1.99 -1.03
C PHE A 212 0.90 3.36 -0.71
N GLY A 213 0.08 4.36 -0.41
CA GLY A 213 0.54 5.71 -0.09
C GLY A 213 1.52 5.70 1.07
N GLY A 214 2.65 6.40 0.96
CA GLY A 214 3.67 6.49 2.01
C GLY A 214 4.46 5.20 2.28
N CYS A 215 4.39 4.19 1.39
CA CYS A 215 5.30 3.03 1.44
C CYS A 215 6.73 3.43 1.03
N GLY A 216 7.41 4.17 1.92
CA GLY A 216 8.67 4.85 1.61
C GLY A 216 9.84 3.95 1.21
N LYS A 217 9.80 2.64 1.50
CA LYS A 217 10.80 1.66 1.07
C LYS A 217 10.43 0.85 -0.17
N LEU A 218 9.22 1.02 -0.72
CA LEU A 218 8.79 0.26 -1.89
C LEU A 218 9.64 0.66 -3.09
N MET A 219 10.50 -0.23 -3.57
CA MET A 219 11.49 0.07 -4.61
C MET A 219 10.99 -0.16 -6.03
N ASP A 220 10.16 -1.19 -6.18
CA ASP A 220 9.56 -1.62 -7.42
C ASP A 220 8.13 -2.11 -7.17
N ILE A 221 7.30 -1.96 -8.20
CA ILE A 221 5.96 -2.52 -8.20
C ILE A 221 5.58 -2.97 -9.60
N LYS A 222 5.18 -4.24 -9.72
CA LYS A 222 4.56 -4.78 -10.93
C LYS A 222 3.04 -4.63 -10.79
N ILE A 223 2.45 -3.76 -11.59
CA ILE A 223 1.00 -3.66 -11.73
C ILE A 223 0.58 -4.71 -12.78
N PRO A 224 -0.32 -5.66 -12.46
CA PRO A 224 -0.75 -6.68 -13.42
C PRO A 224 -1.63 -6.12 -14.55
N ASP A 225 -1.58 -6.75 -15.73
CA ASP A 225 -2.36 -6.35 -16.92
C ASP A 225 -3.89 -6.47 -16.72
N SER A 226 -4.32 -7.24 -15.71
CA SER A 226 -5.71 -7.40 -15.30
C SER A 226 -6.30 -6.13 -14.65
N VAL A 227 -5.46 -5.25 -14.10
CA VAL A 227 -5.89 -4.06 -13.38
C VAL A 227 -6.59 -3.10 -14.35
N LYS A 228 -7.77 -2.62 -13.96
CA LYS A 228 -8.61 -1.68 -14.73
C LYS A 228 -8.67 -0.30 -14.10
N ALA A 229 -8.57 -0.22 -12.78
CA ALA A 229 -8.68 1.01 -12.01
C ALA A 229 -7.56 1.14 -10.98
N ILE A 230 -6.98 2.33 -10.90
CA ILE A 230 -6.00 2.72 -9.88
C ILE A 230 -6.46 4.04 -9.26
N GLY A 231 -6.79 4.02 -7.97
CA GLY A 231 -7.33 5.16 -7.25
C GLY A 231 -6.32 6.30 -7.04
N SER A 232 -6.85 7.46 -6.64
CA SER A 232 -6.05 8.66 -6.38
C SER A 232 -4.95 8.38 -5.35
N GLY A 233 -3.74 8.87 -5.61
CA GLY A 233 -2.62 8.72 -4.70
C GLY A 233 -2.19 7.28 -4.41
N ALA A 234 -2.61 6.26 -5.18
CA ALA A 234 -2.34 4.86 -4.84
C ALA A 234 -0.86 4.56 -4.51
N PHE A 235 0.08 5.29 -5.11
CA PHE A 235 1.52 5.18 -4.85
C PHE A 235 2.15 6.50 -4.37
N HIS A 236 1.37 7.46 -3.87
CA HIS A 236 1.90 8.74 -3.39
C HIS A 236 2.96 8.53 -2.31
N ALA A 237 4.00 9.35 -2.26
CA ALA A 237 5.10 9.28 -1.29
C ALA A 237 5.80 7.90 -1.19
N CYS A 238 5.74 7.07 -2.23
CA CYS A 238 6.62 5.90 -2.39
C CYS A 238 8.03 6.37 -2.77
N SER A 239 8.73 6.98 -1.82
CA SER A 239 9.96 7.74 -2.07
C SER A 239 11.16 6.92 -2.54
N SER A 240 11.12 5.59 -2.43
CA SER A 240 12.15 4.68 -2.97
C SER A 240 11.79 4.09 -4.34
N LEU A 241 10.57 4.32 -4.85
CA LEU A 241 10.10 3.73 -6.10
C LEU A 241 10.88 4.33 -7.28
N THR A 242 11.56 3.48 -8.05
CA THR A 242 12.51 3.95 -9.07
C THR A 242 11.97 3.95 -10.50
N SER A 243 11.06 3.04 -10.82
CA SER A 243 10.43 2.94 -12.13
C SER A 243 9.01 2.40 -12.02
N VAL A 244 8.13 2.88 -12.89
CA VAL A 244 6.75 2.40 -12.98
C VAL A 244 6.33 2.18 -14.43
N ILE A 245 5.57 1.10 -14.63
CA ILE A 245 4.89 0.80 -15.88
C ILE A 245 3.42 0.64 -15.54
N ILE A 246 2.58 1.53 -16.05
CA ILE A 246 1.12 1.37 -15.97
C ILE A 246 0.69 0.50 -17.16
N PRO A 247 0.02 -0.64 -16.93
CA PRO A 247 -0.44 -1.51 -18.01
C PRO A 247 -1.51 -0.86 -18.89
N ASP A 248 -1.51 -1.20 -20.18
CA ASP A 248 -2.44 -0.66 -21.20
C ASP A 248 -3.91 -1.01 -20.90
N GLY A 249 -4.16 -1.99 -20.02
CA GLY A 249 -5.49 -2.35 -19.55
C GLY A 249 -6.09 -1.38 -18.53
N VAL A 250 -5.30 -0.46 -17.97
CA VAL A 250 -5.73 0.51 -16.94
C VAL A 250 -6.43 1.70 -17.62
N THR A 251 -7.73 1.83 -17.39
CA THR A 251 -8.57 2.88 -18.02
C THR A 251 -9.03 3.96 -17.04
N ASP A 252 -8.99 3.67 -15.73
CA ASP A 252 -9.36 4.61 -14.68
C ASP A 252 -8.15 4.88 -13.79
N ILE A 253 -7.66 6.12 -13.81
CA ILE A 253 -6.45 6.57 -13.10
C ILE A 253 -6.78 7.81 -12.30
N GLY A 254 -6.67 7.70 -10.98
CA GLY A 254 -6.88 8.80 -10.05
C GLY A 254 -5.79 9.87 -10.07
N GLU A 255 -6.08 10.98 -9.39
CA GLU A 255 -5.17 12.11 -9.26
C GLU A 255 -3.97 11.78 -8.36
N SER A 256 -2.88 12.55 -8.45
CA SER A 256 -1.72 12.43 -7.54
C SER A 256 -1.08 11.03 -7.47
N LEU A 257 -1.25 10.19 -8.49
CA LEU A 257 -0.90 8.76 -8.44
C LEU A 257 0.52 8.49 -7.91
N PHE A 258 1.50 9.27 -8.36
CA PHE A 258 2.90 9.19 -7.96
C PHE A 258 3.40 10.50 -7.31
N ASP A 259 2.51 11.30 -6.71
CA ASP A 259 2.90 12.51 -6.00
C ASP A 259 3.99 12.20 -4.96
N SER A 260 5.09 12.94 -5.00
CA SER A 260 6.23 12.84 -4.09
C SER A 260 6.95 11.49 -4.10
N CYS A 261 6.88 10.76 -5.22
CA CYS A 261 7.79 9.65 -5.52
C CYS A 261 9.18 10.20 -5.93
N THR A 262 9.91 10.73 -4.96
CA THR A 262 11.15 11.52 -5.19
C THR A 262 12.28 10.74 -5.88
N SER A 263 12.32 9.41 -5.78
CA SER A 263 13.29 8.56 -6.48
C SER A 263 12.82 8.03 -7.84
N LEU A 264 11.59 8.34 -8.26
CA LEU A 264 11.04 7.85 -9.52
C LEU A 264 11.81 8.44 -10.69
N LYS A 265 12.46 7.61 -11.50
CA LYS A 265 13.30 8.04 -12.64
C LYS A 265 12.61 7.87 -13.99
N ILE A 266 11.77 6.84 -14.09
CA ILE A 266 11.19 6.33 -15.33
C ILE A 266 9.71 6.05 -15.09
N ALA A 267 8.84 6.64 -15.91
CA ALA A 267 7.42 6.32 -15.93
C ALA A 267 6.95 5.97 -17.34
N THR A 268 6.22 4.87 -17.48
CA THR A 268 5.51 4.49 -18.71
C THR A 268 4.01 4.61 -18.48
N LEU A 269 3.35 5.47 -19.26
CA LEU A 269 1.90 5.65 -19.24
C LEU A 269 1.22 4.65 -20.20
N PRO A 270 -0.03 4.24 -19.91
CA PRO A 270 -0.71 3.18 -20.65
C PRO A 270 -1.28 3.68 -21.96
N ASP A 271 -1.22 2.88 -23.02
CA ASP A 271 -1.92 3.17 -24.27
C ASP A 271 -3.43 3.39 -24.02
N GLY A 272 -4.03 4.34 -24.74
CA GLY A 272 -5.43 4.71 -24.55
C GLY A 272 -5.66 5.78 -23.47
N LEU A 273 -4.63 6.19 -22.71
CA LEU A 273 -4.75 7.30 -21.78
C LEU A 273 -5.10 8.60 -22.53
N GLU A 274 -6.23 9.22 -22.17
CA GLU A 274 -6.67 10.49 -22.78
C GLU A 274 -6.20 11.72 -22.00
N THR A 275 -6.08 11.59 -20.68
CA THR A 275 -5.76 12.70 -19.77
C THR A 275 -4.69 12.29 -18.77
N ILE A 276 -3.62 13.08 -18.66
CA ILE A 276 -2.69 12.99 -17.53
C ILE A 276 -3.29 13.80 -16.38
N ALA A 277 -3.73 13.08 -15.34
CA ALA A 277 -4.52 13.62 -14.23
C ALA A 277 -3.80 14.71 -13.42
N PRO A 278 -4.55 15.55 -12.65
CA PRO A 278 -3.97 16.53 -11.76
C PRO A 278 -2.92 15.91 -10.84
N TYR A 279 -1.81 16.63 -10.67
CA TYR A 279 -0.76 16.30 -9.73
C TYR A 279 -0.06 14.93 -9.89
N MET A 280 -0.28 14.21 -11.01
CA MET A 280 0.14 12.80 -11.18
C MET A 280 1.60 12.51 -10.81
N PHE A 281 2.54 13.37 -11.19
CA PHE A 281 3.98 13.26 -10.92
C PHE A 281 4.51 14.48 -10.14
N VAL A 282 3.68 15.11 -9.30
CA VAL A 282 4.15 16.23 -8.47
C VAL A 282 5.35 15.80 -7.64
N ASN A 283 6.39 16.63 -7.56
CA ASN A 283 7.61 16.39 -6.79
C ASN A 283 8.28 15.03 -7.07
N CYS A 284 8.10 14.47 -8.26
CA CYS A 284 8.95 13.38 -8.77
C CYS A 284 10.31 13.97 -9.18
N GLU A 285 11.10 14.38 -8.20
CA GLU A 285 12.32 15.17 -8.41
C GLU A 285 13.39 14.42 -9.23
N SER A 286 13.42 13.09 -9.17
CA SER A 286 14.36 12.27 -9.95
C SER A 286 13.83 11.87 -11.32
N LEU A 287 12.62 12.27 -11.72
CA LEU A 287 12.00 11.82 -12.96
C LEU A 287 12.78 12.39 -14.13
N THR A 288 13.47 11.53 -14.87
CA THR A 288 14.27 11.90 -16.05
C THR A 288 13.57 11.58 -17.36
N PHE A 289 12.69 10.59 -17.32
CA PHE A 289 12.10 9.97 -18.49
C PHE A 289 10.62 9.67 -18.26
N VAL A 290 9.78 10.04 -19.23
CA VAL A 290 8.37 9.62 -19.29
C VAL A 290 7.98 9.26 -20.72
N THR A 291 7.21 8.18 -20.89
CA THR A 291 6.49 7.93 -22.16
C THR A 291 5.05 8.40 -22.07
N ILE A 292 4.58 9.03 -23.13
CA ILE A 292 3.22 9.58 -23.23
C ILE A 292 2.57 9.05 -24.51
N PRO A 293 1.40 8.39 -24.43
CA PRO A 293 0.74 7.84 -25.59
C PRO A 293 0.13 8.94 -26.45
N ASP A 294 0.00 8.66 -27.75
CA ASP A 294 -0.56 9.57 -28.76
C ASP A 294 -2.04 9.91 -28.53
N THR A 295 -2.71 9.11 -27.69
CA THR A 295 -4.10 9.33 -27.25
C THR A 295 -4.25 10.48 -26.25
N VAL A 296 -3.18 10.97 -25.62
CA VAL A 296 -3.27 12.08 -24.66
C VAL A 296 -3.71 13.36 -25.36
N THR A 297 -4.78 13.98 -24.84
CA THR A 297 -5.32 15.25 -25.32
C THR A 297 -5.25 16.37 -24.28
N SER A 298 -5.13 16.03 -22.98
CA SER A 298 -4.99 16.99 -21.89
C SER A 298 -3.92 16.57 -20.88
N ILE A 299 -3.13 17.53 -20.42
CA ILE A 299 -2.22 17.41 -19.28
C ILE A 299 -2.70 18.41 -18.23
N GLU A 300 -3.17 17.88 -17.11
CA GLU A 300 -3.89 18.66 -16.10
C GLU A 300 -2.95 19.44 -15.18
N LYS A 301 -3.57 20.24 -14.30
CA LYS A 301 -2.87 21.17 -13.40
C LYS A 301 -1.78 20.43 -12.62
N ALA A 302 -0.55 20.95 -12.67
CA ALA A 302 0.58 20.49 -11.87
C ALA A 302 0.98 19.03 -12.07
N ALA A 303 0.55 18.36 -13.15
CA ALA A 303 0.89 16.95 -13.40
C ALA A 303 2.41 16.67 -13.33
N PHE A 304 3.26 17.60 -13.80
CA PHE A 304 4.72 17.53 -13.77
C PHE A 304 5.35 18.70 -12.98
N TYR A 305 4.66 19.23 -11.96
CA TYR A 305 5.23 20.24 -11.08
C TYR A 305 6.33 19.62 -10.20
N GLY A 306 7.49 20.26 -10.05
CA GLY A 306 8.60 19.72 -9.26
C GLY A 306 9.42 18.62 -9.95
N CYS A 307 9.08 18.23 -11.18
CA CYS A 307 9.89 17.32 -12.01
C CYS A 307 11.12 18.04 -12.60
N PHE A 308 12.03 18.52 -11.76
CA PHE A 308 13.14 19.39 -12.16
C PHE A 308 14.23 18.69 -12.99
N ASN A 309 14.28 17.34 -12.95
CA ASN A 309 15.24 16.55 -13.72
C ASN A 309 14.64 15.90 -14.97
N LEU A 310 13.42 16.27 -15.37
CA LEU A 310 12.78 15.70 -16.55
C LEU A 310 13.47 16.21 -17.81
N THR A 311 14.30 15.36 -18.42
CA THR A 311 15.08 15.72 -19.61
C THR A 311 14.44 15.24 -20.89
N ASP A 312 13.71 14.12 -20.86
CA ASP A 312 13.20 13.49 -22.07
C ASP A 312 11.75 13.02 -21.90
N VAL A 313 10.90 13.42 -22.86
CA VAL A 313 9.54 12.94 -23.03
C VAL A 313 9.47 12.20 -24.36
N TYR A 314 9.05 10.94 -24.33
CA TYR A 314 8.85 10.14 -25.54
C TYR A 314 7.35 10.06 -25.83
N TYR A 315 6.92 10.84 -26.82
CA TYR A 315 5.53 10.90 -27.25
C TYR A 315 5.33 9.98 -28.45
N TYR A 316 4.34 9.10 -28.41
CA TYR A 316 4.10 8.14 -29.51
C TYR A 316 3.56 8.82 -30.77
N GLY A 317 2.99 10.02 -30.66
CA GLY A 317 2.41 10.76 -31.77
C GLY A 317 3.39 11.74 -32.43
N THR A 318 2.89 12.44 -33.43
CA THR A 318 3.62 13.47 -34.16
C THR A 318 3.75 14.78 -33.37
N GLU A 319 4.70 15.63 -33.73
CA GLU A 319 4.80 17.00 -33.20
C GLU A 319 3.50 17.81 -33.38
N LYS A 320 2.78 17.58 -34.49
CA LYS A 320 1.51 18.25 -34.78
C LYS A 320 0.40 17.85 -33.80
N GLU A 321 0.42 16.62 -33.31
CA GLU A 321 -0.54 16.13 -32.31
C GLU A 321 -0.16 16.65 -30.92
N TRP A 322 1.12 16.61 -30.56
CA TRP A 322 1.61 17.19 -29.31
C TRP A 322 1.21 18.66 -29.14
N ASN A 323 1.38 19.47 -30.19
CA ASN A 323 1.03 20.89 -30.17
C ASN A 323 -0.48 21.18 -30.01
N LYS A 324 -1.35 20.16 -30.09
CA LYS A 324 -2.79 20.29 -29.81
C LYS A 324 -3.15 19.92 -28.38
N ILE A 325 -2.24 19.31 -27.62
CA ILE A 325 -2.48 18.89 -26.25
C ILE A 325 -2.74 20.12 -25.38
N SER A 326 -3.83 20.10 -24.61
CA SER A 326 -4.15 21.14 -23.64
C SER A 326 -3.30 20.95 -22.38
N ILE A 327 -2.26 21.78 -22.21
CA ILE A 327 -1.37 21.70 -21.03
C ILE A 327 -1.74 22.82 -20.02
N LYS A 328 -2.34 22.43 -18.88
CA LYS A 328 -2.74 23.38 -17.83
C LYS A 328 -1.56 23.75 -16.94
N SER A 329 -1.44 25.03 -16.57
CA SER A 329 -0.34 25.50 -15.70
C SER A 329 -0.57 25.14 -14.23
N PRO A 330 0.50 24.89 -13.44
CA PRO A 330 1.90 24.78 -13.84
C PRO A 330 2.26 23.37 -14.35
N ASN A 331 3.22 23.25 -15.27
CA ASN A 331 3.80 21.95 -15.70
C ASN A 331 5.28 22.14 -16.06
N TYR A 332 6.04 22.76 -15.15
CA TYR A 332 7.39 23.25 -15.43
C TYR A 332 8.37 22.14 -15.84
N GLY A 333 8.19 20.89 -15.38
CA GLY A 333 9.01 19.77 -15.83
C GLY A 333 8.94 19.56 -17.36
N LEU A 334 7.78 19.78 -17.97
CA LEU A 334 7.64 19.68 -19.44
C LEU A 334 8.33 20.81 -20.19
N SER A 335 8.51 21.98 -19.56
CA SER A 335 9.12 23.14 -20.22
C SER A 335 10.63 23.03 -20.42
N ILE A 336 11.28 22.11 -19.71
CA ILE A 336 12.73 21.87 -19.78
C ILE A 336 13.08 20.58 -20.54
N ALA A 337 12.10 19.71 -20.79
CA ALA A 337 12.32 18.42 -21.40
C ALA A 337 12.38 18.51 -22.94
N ALA A 338 13.25 17.70 -23.54
CA ALA A 338 13.21 17.44 -24.97
C ALA A 338 12.06 16.48 -25.27
N ILE A 339 11.18 16.87 -26.20
CA ILE A 339 10.09 16.03 -26.66
C ILE A 339 10.54 15.26 -27.92
N HIS A 340 10.51 13.94 -27.84
CA HIS A 340 10.78 13.02 -28.95
C HIS A 340 9.45 12.52 -29.51
N TYR A 341 9.22 12.76 -30.80
CA TYR A 341 7.99 12.41 -31.49
C TYR A 341 8.13 11.11 -32.29
N ASP A 342 7.01 10.57 -32.74
CA ASP A 342 6.94 9.37 -33.60
C ASP A 342 7.67 8.18 -32.98
N THR A 343 7.63 8.11 -31.63
CA THR A 343 8.37 7.08 -30.89
C THR A 343 7.62 5.75 -31.00
N PRO A 344 8.33 4.61 -31.16
CA PRO A 344 7.68 3.32 -31.34
C PRO A 344 6.78 2.98 -30.15
N LYS A 345 5.52 2.62 -30.43
CA LYS A 345 4.62 2.10 -29.41
C LYS A 345 5.15 0.77 -28.86
N LYS A 346 4.79 0.47 -27.61
CA LYS A 346 5.03 -0.82 -26.97
C LYS A 346 4.39 -1.94 -27.81
N VAL A 347 5.20 -2.72 -28.54
CA VAL A 347 4.69 -3.91 -29.23
C VAL A 347 4.50 -5.00 -28.17
N VAL A 348 3.27 -5.16 -27.68
CA VAL A 348 2.91 -6.29 -26.81
C VAL A 348 2.93 -7.55 -27.68
N LYS A 349 3.99 -8.37 -27.55
CA LYS A 349 3.94 -9.73 -28.08
C LYS A 349 2.92 -10.52 -27.25
N SER A 350 1.94 -11.11 -27.94
CA SER A 350 1.40 -12.38 -27.48
C SER A 350 2.53 -13.41 -27.63
N GLU A 351 2.87 -14.12 -26.57
CA GLU A 351 3.94 -15.13 -26.61
C GLU A 351 3.52 -16.30 -27.52
N GLU A 352 4.03 -16.34 -28.76
CA GLU A 352 4.23 -17.57 -29.51
C GLU A 352 5.66 -17.60 -30.09
N ASN A 353 6.47 -18.54 -29.57
CA ASN A 353 7.64 -19.19 -30.16
C ASN A 353 8.57 -18.42 -31.13
N SER A 354 9.83 -18.29 -30.72
CA SER A 354 10.97 -19.08 -31.25
C SER A 354 12.29 -18.30 -31.16
N GLY A 355 13.34 -19.02 -30.73
CA GLY A 355 14.65 -18.44 -30.47
C GLY A 355 15.34 -17.93 -31.73
N SER A 356 15.83 -16.70 -31.66
CA SER A 356 17.12 -16.31 -32.23
C SER A 356 17.59 -15.04 -31.54
N ASN A 357 18.88 -14.98 -31.23
CA ASN A 357 19.52 -13.86 -30.54
C ASN A 357 19.87 -12.80 -31.60
N PRO A 358 19.36 -11.55 -31.57
CA PRO A 358 19.72 -10.57 -32.59
C PRO A 358 21.02 -9.83 -32.22
N ILE A 359 21.86 -9.66 -33.23
CA ILE A 359 23.12 -8.91 -33.24
C ILE A 359 22.80 -7.40 -33.28
N MET A 360 23.52 -6.58 -32.50
CA MET A 360 23.36 -5.12 -32.44
C MET A 360 23.79 -4.41 -33.74
N PRO A 361 23.07 -3.37 -34.22
CA PRO A 361 23.60 -2.41 -35.18
C PRO A 361 24.12 -1.14 -34.50
N SER A 362 25.22 -0.60 -35.05
CA SER A 362 25.82 0.68 -34.66
C SER A 362 24.99 1.87 -35.15
N ILE A 363 24.83 2.88 -34.30
CA ILE A 363 24.05 4.09 -34.56
C ILE A 363 24.78 4.99 -35.57
N GLY A 364 24.26 5.07 -36.79
CA GLY A 364 24.69 5.99 -37.84
C GLY A 364 23.49 6.42 -38.68
N SER A 365 23.42 7.71 -39.01
CA SER A 365 22.25 8.42 -39.55
C SER A 365 21.60 7.81 -40.79
N SER A 366 20.28 8.09 -40.89
CA SER A 366 19.38 8.11 -42.06
C SER A 366 18.58 6.84 -42.38
N THR A 367 17.25 7.06 -42.43
CA THR A 367 16.17 6.23 -42.98
C THR A 367 16.02 4.81 -42.43
N PHE A 368 15.11 4.64 -41.46
CA PHE A 368 14.61 3.32 -41.07
C PHE A 368 13.45 2.91 -41.98
N SER A 369 13.74 2.09 -42.99
CA SER A 369 12.77 1.24 -43.68
C SER A 369 13.12 -0.22 -43.37
N GLY A 370 12.51 -0.79 -42.34
CA GLY A 370 12.70 -2.18 -41.96
C GLY A 370 12.08 -2.45 -40.60
N ALA A 371 11.00 -3.24 -40.57
CA ALA A 371 10.40 -3.76 -39.36
C ALA A 371 11.31 -4.84 -38.78
N GLU A 372 12.31 -4.44 -38.00
CA GLU A 372 12.99 -5.34 -37.07
C GLU A 372 12.35 -5.18 -35.69
N GLU A 373 12.05 -6.31 -35.08
CA GLU A 373 11.18 -6.47 -33.92
C GLU A 373 11.98 -6.16 -32.64
N TYR A 374 11.95 -4.90 -32.19
CA TYR A 374 12.60 -4.49 -30.96
C TYR A 374 11.71 -4.80 -29.76
N ASP A 375 12.27 -5.49 -28.76
CA ASP A 375 11.74 -5.47 -27.41
C ASP A 375 11.72 -4.01 -26.93
N TRP A 376 10.53 -3.45 -26.78
CA TRP A 376 10.32 -2.04 -26.49
C TRP A 376 11.08 -1.60 -25.22
N LEU A 377 11.20 -2.51 -24.23
CA LEU A 377 11.97 -2.28 -23.01
C LEU A 377 13.46 -2.19 -23.33
N LYS A 378 13.97 -3.02 -24.24
CA LYS A 378 15.36 -2.92 -24.71
C LYS A 378 15.61 -1.68 -25.53
N TRP A 379 14.62 -1.21 -26.31
CA TRP A 379 14.74 0.06 -27.03
C TRP A 379 14.82 1.23 -26.07
N ILE A 380 13.93 1.29 -25.06
CA ILE A 380 14.00 2.30 -24.00
C ILE A 380 15.31 2.21 -23.23
N LEU A 381 15.69 1.01 -22.78
CA LEU A 381 16.93 0.81 -22.04
C LEU A 381 18.15 1.20 -22.89
N ALA A 382 18.15 0.92 -24.19
CA ALA A 382 19.21 1.35 -25.10
C ALA A 382 19.22 2.87 -25.31
N ALA A 383 18.06 3.51 -25.45
CA ALA A 383 17.93 4.96 -25.53
C ALA A 383 18.44 5.63 -24.24
N ILE A 384 18.10 5.08 -23.07
CA ILE A 384 18.58 5.51 -21.75
C ILE A 384 20.10 5.34 -21.63
N LEU A 385 20.62 4.15 -21.96
CA LEU A 385 22.04 3.80 -21.83
C LEU A 385 22.94 4.58 -22.81
N SER A 386 22.43 5.04 -23.95
CA SER A 386 23.21 5.84 -24.90
C SER A 386 23.62 7.23 -24.40
N ARG A 387 23.11 7.64 -23.23
CA ARG A 387 23.36 8.96 -22.62
C ARG A 387 24.19 8.94 -21.33
N PHE A 388 24.61 7.75 -20.88
CA PHE A 388 25.59 7.55 -19.82
C PHE A 388 26.85 6.93 -20.41
#